data_AF-A0A829DBJ8-F1
#
_entry.id   AF-A0A829DBJ8-F1
#
_cell.length_a   1.000
_cell.length_b   1.000
_cell.length_c   1.000
_cell.angle_alpha   90.00
_cell.angle_beta   90.00
_cell.angle_gamma   90.00
#
_symmetry.space_group_name_H-M   'P 1'
#
loop_
_entity.id
_entity.type
_entity.pdbx_description
1 polymer ?
#
loop_
_entity_poly.entity_id
_entity_poly.type
_entity_poly.pdbx_seq_one_letter_code
_entity_poly.pdbx_strand_id
1 'polypeptide(L)'
;MKGSRVLLNGKLIHRGRLWRRGRAMSQRIELIVIESKMTLRDIAFFQSNRCQHIPESGYMLTYDPAVLSHTIKGTRNTERYVKAIEESWGLPIEDIRRIYREDKAREANGEMLSIEEINKFVNWYRSILKGKVAS
;
A
#
# COMPACT_ATOMS: atom_id res chain seq x y z
N MET A 1 -0.68 26.75 -0.02
CA MET A 1 -0.84 25.31 0.33
C MET A 1 -0.07 24.43 -0.66
N LYS A 2 1.14 23.96 -0.30
CA LYS A 2 1.95 23.03 -1.12
C LYS A 2 1.63 21.58 -0.73
N GLY A 3 1.08 20.78 -1.65
CA GLY A 3 0.88 19.35 -1.46
C GLY A 3 0.12 18.72 -2.63
N SER A 4 0.57 17.57 -3.13
CA SER A 4 -0.05 16.83 -4.24
C SER A 4 -1.26 15.99 -3.82
N ARG A 5 -1.53 15.89 -2.52
CA ARG A 5 -2.60 15.08 -1.90
C ARG A 5 -3.29 15.87 -0.79
N VAL A 6 -4.57 15.58 -0.55
CA VAL A 6 -5.41 16.20 0.49
C VAL A 6 -6.37 15.16 1.05
N LEU A 7 -6.77 15.30 2.30
CA LEU A 7 -7.87 14.54 2.88
C LEU A 7 -9.15 15.38 2.82
N LEU A 8 -10.19 14.85 2.19
CA LEU A 8 -11.50 15.48 2.10
C LEU A 8 -12.54 14.44 2.52
N ASN A 9 -13.34 14.76 3.54
CA ASN A 9 -14.35 13.87 4.13
C ASN A 9 -13.79 12.48 4.48
N GLY A 10 -12.61 12.43 5.09
CA GLY A 10 -11.94 11.18 5.47
C GLY A 10 -11.40 10.35 4.30
N LYS A 11 -11.45 10.86 3.06
CA LYS A 11 -10.94 10.18 1.86
C LYS A 11 -9.67 10.86 1.36
N LEU A 12 -8.70 10.05 0.93
CA LEU A 12 -7.50 10.54 0.26
C LEU A 12 -7.81 10.96 -1.18
N ILE A 13 -7.54 12.22 -1.51
CA ILE A 13 -7.73 12.78 -2.84
C ILE A 13 -6.39 13.32 -3.35
N HIS A 14 -6.01 12.90 -4.56
CA HIS A 14 -4.86 13.47 -5.28
C HIS A 14 -5.32 14.68 -6.09
N ARG A 15 -4.60 15.80 -5.97
CA ARG A 15 -4.96 17.04 -6.67
C ARG A 15 -4.60 16.92 -8.15
N GLY A 16 -5.57 17.15 -9.03
CA GLY A 16 -5.38 17.07 -10.48
C GLY A 16 -4.79 15.72 -10.93
N ARG A 17 -3.87 15.74 -11.90
CA ARG A 17 -3.14 14.55 -12.39
C ARG A 17 -1.81 14.31 -11.66
N LEU A 18 -1.68 14.75 -10.40
CA LEU A 18 -0.40 14.73 -9.67
C LEU A 18 -0.08 13.42 -8.95
N TRP A 19 -0.95 12.41 -9.04
CA TRP A 19 -0.62 11.08 -8.51
C TRP A 19 0.53 10.46 -9.30
N ARG A 20 1.55 9.99 -8.59
CA ARG A 20 2.69 9.29 -9.17
C ARG A 20 2.91 8.00 -8.41
N ARG A 21 3.03 6.90 -9.14
CA ARG A 21 3.32 5.55 -8.64
C ARG A 21 4.54 5.49 -7.72
N GLY A 22 5.62 6.22 -8.05
CA GLY A 22 6.92 6.06 -7.38
C GLY A 22 7.68 4.81 -7.85
N ARG A 23 8.66 4.36 -7.05
CA ARG A 23 9.44 3.13 -7.30
C ARG A 23 8.70 1.92 -6.73
N ALA A 24 8.53 0.88 -7.54
CA ALA A 24 7.90 -0.37 -7.13
C ALA A 24 8.86 -1.25 -6.30
N MET A 25 8.30 -2.06 -5.40
CA MET A 25 9.07 -3.04 -4.61
C MET A 25 9.20 -4.39 -5.32
N SER A 26 8.20 -4.74 -6.15
CA SER A 26 8.14 -5.91 -7.02
C SER A 26 7.00 -5.73 -8.02
N GLN A 27 6.92 -6.59 -9.05
CA GLN A 27 5.94 -6.45 -10.14
C GLN A 27 4.48 -6.51 -9.66
N ARG A 28 4.07 -7.48 -8.83
CA ARG A 28 2.67 -7.56 -8.36
C ARG A 28 2.33 -6.53 -7.29
N ILE A 29 3.29 -6.17 -6.44
CA ILE A 29 3.11 -5.04 -5.49
C ILE A 29 2.88 -3.73 -6.24
N GLU A 30 3.52 -3.55 -7.40
CA GLU A 30 3.25 -2.42 -8.27
C GLU A 30 1.79 -2.36 -8.73
N LEU A 31 1.28 -3.50 -9.21
CA LEU A 31 -0.10 -3.62 -9.68
C LEU A 31 -1.08 -3.31 -8.55
N ILE A 32 -0.81 -3.79 -7.32
CA ILE A 32 -1.59 -3.44 -6.12
C ILE A 32 -1.61 -1.91 -5.90
N VAL A 33 -0.46 -1.25 -5.98
CA VAL A 33 -0.35 0.21 -5.80
C VAL A 33 -1.14 0.98 -6.86
N ILE A 34 -1.09 0.52 -8.12
CA ILE A 34 -1.80 1.16 -9.23
C ILE A 34 -3.31 1.02 -9.06
N GLU A 35 -3.78 -0.20 -8.81
CA GLU A 35 -5.22 -0.49 -8.72
C GLU A 35 -5.86 0.10 -7.46
N SER A 36 -5.14 0.09 -6.32
CA SER A 36 -5.60 0.76 -5.09
C SER A 36 -5.43 2.28 -5.12
N LYS A 37 -4.63 2.81 -6.05
CA LYS A 37 -4.13 4.20 -6.05
C LYS A 37 -3.48 4.63 -4.73
N MET A 38 -2.94 3.70 -3.96
CA MET A 38 -2.30 3.97 -2.67
C MET A 38 -0.85 3.49 -2.67
N THR A 39 0.09 4.43 -2.77
CA THR A 39 1.51 4.16 -2.52
C THR A 39 1.78 4.04 -1.02
N LEU A 40 2.95 3.49 -0.61
CA LEU A 40 3.33 3.48 0.80
C LEU A 40 3.39 4.89 1.43
N ARG A 41 3.73 5.91 0.63
CA ARG A 41 3.71 7.30 1.09
C ARG A 41 2.29 7.83 1.30
N ASP A 42 1.36 7.36 0.48
CA ASP A 42 -0.05 7.72 0.58
C ASP A 42 -0.70 7.03 1.78
N ILE A 43 -0.38 5.74 2.01
CA ILE A 43 -0.78 5.01 3.23
C ILE A 43 -0.25 5.72 4.48
N ALA A 44 1.06 6.01 4.50
CA ALA A 44 1.68 6.69 5.62
C ALA A 44 1.03 8.05 5.90
N PHE A 45 0.78 8.84 4.85
CA PHE A 45 0.10 10.12 4.97
C PHE A 45 -1.34 9.95 5.48
N PHE A 46 -2.10 9.04 4.89
CA PHE A 46 -3.49 8.79 5.24
C PHE A 46 -3.62 8.38 6.71
N GLN A 47 -2.84 7.40 7.15
CA GLN A 47 -2.91 6.86 8.50
C GLN A 47 -2.36 7.84 9.55
N SER A 48 -1.31 8.60 9.24
CA SER A 48 -0.79 9.63 10.16
C SER A 48 -1.83 10.71 10.48
N ASN A 49 -2.73 11.03 9.54
CA ASN A 49 -3.79 12.00 9.76
C ASN A 49 -5.03 11.40 10.44
N ARG A 50 -5.16 10.06 10.48
CA ARG A 50 -6.24 9.36 11.18
C ARG A 50 -5.90 9.03 12.63
N CYS A 51 -4.62 8.89 12.96
CA CYS A 51 -4.19 8.74 14.34
C CYS A 51 -4.51 10.01 15.13
N GLN A 52 -5.37 9.89 16.13
CA GLN A 52 -5.64 10.95 17.09
C GLN A 52 -4.34 11.32 17.82
N HIS A 53 -4.17 12.60 18.11
CA HIS A 53 -3.12 13.10 19.00
C HIS A 53 -3.20 12.31 20.32
N ILE A 54 -2.09 11.73 20.77
CA ILE A 54 -1.98 11.29 22.16
C ILE A 54 -1.97 12.59 22.99
N PRO A 55 -2.98 12.86 23.83
CA PRO A 55 -3.12 14.15 24.51
C PRO A 55 -1.92 14.48 25.42
N GLU A 56 -1.25 13.46 25.94
CA GLU A 56 -0.27 13.60 27.03
C GLU A 56 1.19 13.66 26.59
N SER A 57 1.52 13.32 25.33
CA SER A 57 2.93 13.22 24.91
C SER A 57 3.38 14.28 23.89
N GLY A 58 2.46 15.00 23.25
CA GLY A 58 2.80 15.97 22.19
C GLY A 58 3.42 15.34 20.92
N TYR A 59 3.65 14.02 20.89
CA TYR A 59 4.22 13.32 19.74
C TYR A 59 3.09 12.79 18.83
N MET A 60 3.04 13.28 17.60
CA MET A 60 2.32 12.57 16.53
C MET A 60 3.06 11.27 16.22
N LEU A 61 2.42 10.11 16.42
CA LEU A 61 2.91 8.83 15.90
C LEU A 61 2.70 8.81 14.38
N THR A 62 3.54 9.55 13.66
CA THR A 62 3.54 9.51 12.21
C THR A 62 3.95 8.11 11.71
N TYR A 63 3.33 7.70 10.62
CA TYR A 63 3.72 6.50 9.90
C TYR A 63 4.91 6.83 9.00
N ASP A 64 5.94 6.00 9.07
CA ASP A 64 7.09 6.09 8.18
C ASP A 64 6.93 5.10 7.00
N PRO A 65 6.95 5.58 5.74
CA PRO A 65 6.96 4.73 4.56
C PRO A 65 8.05 3.66 4.53
N ALA A 66 9.22 3.92 5.13
CA ALA A 66 10.30 2.95 5.21
C ALA A 66 9.89 1.76 6.09
N VAL A 67 9.19 2.02 7.21
CA VAL A 67 8.71 0.96 8.10
C VAL A 67 7.59 0.13 7.45
N LEU A 68 6.72 0.76 6.65
CA LEU A 68 5.76 0.02 5.81
C LEU A 68 6.49 -0.94 4.85
N SER A 69 7.56 -0.47 4.19
CA SER A 69 8.37 -1.33 3.32
C SER A 69 9.00 -2.50 4.07
N HIS A 70 9.57 -2.26 5.25
CA HIS A 70 10.12 -3.32 6.10
C HIS A 70 9.06 -4.32 6.58
N THR A 71 7.82 -3.87 6.74
CA THR A 71 6.69 -4.72 7.13
C THR A 71 6.30 -5.68 5.99
N ILE A 72 6.28 -5.19 4.75
CA ILE A 72 6.05 -6.00 3.53
C ILE A 72 7.18 -7.01 3.33
N LYS A 73 8.42 -6.62 3.61
CA LYS A 73 9.59 -7.52 3.53
C LYS A 73 9.59 -8.60 4.62
N GLY A 74 8.74 -8.48 5.64
CA GLY A 74 8.74 -9.37 6.81
C GLY A 74 9.87 -9.09 7.82
N THR A 75 10.66 -8.04 7.61
CA THR A 75 11.76 -7.64 8.52
C THR A 75 11.28 -6.85 9.75
N ARG A 76 10.03 -6.40 9.75
CA ARG A 76 9.34 -5.77 10.89
C ARG A 76 7.90 -6.26 10.97
N ASN A 77 7.37 -6.41 12.18
CA ASN A 77 6.03 -6.94 12.46
C ASN A 77 5.20 -6.03 13.38
N THR A 78 5.49 -4.72 13.37
CA THR A 78 4.75 -3.79 14.22
C THR A 78 3.28 -3.75 13.81
N GLU A 79 2.39 -4.15 14.72
CA GLU A 79 0.96 -4.37 14.46
C GLU A 79 0.27 -3.18 13.77
N ARG A 80 0.55 -1.95 14.20
CA ARG A 80 -0.05 -0.75 13.57
C ARG A 80 0.27 -0.63 12.08
N TYR A 81 1.48 -1.02 11.66
CA TYR A 81 1.90 -0.97 10.26
C TYR A 81 1.29 -2.11 9.45
N VAL A 82 1.11 -3.28 10.07
CA VAL A 82 0.36 -4.40 9.49
C VAL A 82 -1.06 -3.95 9.19
N LYS A 83 -1.80 -3.47 10.20
CA LYS A 83 -3.17 -2.95 10.05
C LYS A 83 -3.27 -1.85 9.00
N ALA A 84 -2.32 -0.90 9.01
CA ALA A 84 -2.29 0.17 8.01
C ALA A 84 -2.21 -0.34 6.57
N ILE A 85 -1.41 -1.38 6.31
CA ILE A 85 -1.26 -1.99 4.99
C ILE A 85 -2.53 -2.76 4.62
N GLU A 86 -3.01 -3.62 5.52
CA GLU A 86 -4.19 -4.46 5.28
C GLU A 86 -5.43 -3.59 5.01
N GLU A 87 -5.66 -2.56 5.82
CA GLU A 87 -6.75 -1.60 5.62
C GLU A 87 -6.63 -0.84 4.30
N SER A 88 -5.42 -0.53 3.85
CA SER A 88 -5.22 0.29 2.65
C SER A 88 -5.35 -0.52 1.37
N TRP A 89 -4.75 -1.72 1.35
CA TRP A 89 -4.71 -2.58 0.18
C TRP A 89 -5.76 -3.69 0.17
N GLY A 90 -6.48 -3.91 1.27
CA GLY A 90 -7.59 -4.88 1.35
C GLY A 90 -7.14 -6.34 1.24
N LEU A 91 -5.86 -6.62 1.55
CA LEU A 91 -5.31 -7.97 1.56
C LEU A 91 -4.64 -8.23 2.91
N PRO A 92 -4.71 -9.47 3.44
CA PRO A 92 -3.92 -9.88 4.60
C PRO A 92 -2.42 -9.66 4.37
N ILE A 93 -1.70 -9.28 5.42
CA ILE A 93 -0.26 -9.00 5.31
C ILE A 93 0.54 -10.23 4.86
N GLU A 94 0.08 -11.42 5.23
CA GLU A 94 0.72 -12.68 4.84
C GLU A 94 0.59 -12.96 3.34
N ASP A 95 -0.53 -12.59 2.72
CA ASP A 95 -0.70 -12.68 1.26
C ASP A 95 0.21 -11.69 0.54
N ILE A 96 0.33 -10.46 1.06
CA ILE A 96 1.21 -9.43 0.51
C ILE A 96 2.68 -9.86 0.61
N ARG A 97 3.08 -10.46 1.74
CA ARG A 97 4.43 -11.03 1.95
C ARG A 97 4.71 -12.19 1.03
N ARG A 98 3.74 -13.08 0.83
CA ARG A 98 3.85 -14.19 -0.11
C ARG A 98 4.09 -13.67 -1.52
N ILE A 99 3.26 -12.74 -1.99
CA ILE A 99 3.40 -12.09 -3.30
C ILE A 99 4.79 -11.46 -3.46
N TYR A 100 5.23 -10.69 -2.45
CA TYR A 100 6.55 -10.07 -2.47
C TYR A 100 7.67 -11.11 -2.57
N ARG A 101 7.66 -12.16 -1.76
CA ARG A 101 8.70 -13.20 -1.77
C ARG A 101 8.75 -13.97 -3.09
N GLU A 102 7.59 -14.34 -3.62
CA GLU A 102 7.49 -15.01 -4.92
C GLU A 102 8.03 -14.14 -6.06
N ASP A 103 7.69 -12.85 -6.10
CA ASP A 103 8.25 -11.94 -7.11
C ASP A 103 9.76 -11.79 -6.95
N LYS A 104 10.27 -11.67 -5.71
CA LYS A 104 11.71 -11.57 -5.46
C LYS A 104 12.46 -12.83 -5.90
N ALA A 105 11.85 -14.00 -5.75
CA ALA A 105 12.43 -15.26 -6.24
C ALA A 105 12.48 -15.30 -7.77
N ARG A 106 11.40 -14.89 -8.46
CA ARG A 106 11.36 -14.79 -9.92
C ARG A 106 12.37 -13.78 -10.46
N GLU A 107 12.44 -12.59 -9.86
CA GLU A 107 13.42 -11.56 -10.21
C GLU A 107 14.86 -12.07 -10.07
N ALA A 108 15.15 -12.88 -9.04
CA ALA A 108 16.46 -13.49 -8.87
C ALA A 108 16.81 -14.51 -9.99
N ASN A 109 15.79 -15.13 -10.58
CA ASN A 109 15.92 -16.00 -11.75
C ASN A 109 15.90 -15.24 -13.08
N GLY A 110 15.77 -13.91 -13.06
CA GLY A 110 15.62 -13.10 -14.28
C GLY A 110 14.26 -13.23 -14.97
N GLU A 111 13.27 -13.80 -14.28
CA GLU A 111 11.93 -14.03 -14.81
C GLU A 111 11.05 -12.78 -14.63
N MET A 112 10.12 -12.59 -15.56
CA MET A 112 9.07 -11.57 -15.48
C MET A 112 7.70 -12.22 -15.66
N LEU A 113 6.68 -11.60 -15.08
CA LEU A 113 5.30 -12.00 -15.33
C LEU A 113 4.96 -11.80 -16.82
N SER A 114 4.32 -12.82 -17.38
CA SER A 114 3.68 -12.71 -18.69
C SER A 114 2.49 -11.73 -18.63
N ILE A 115 2.07 -11.24 -19.81
CA ILE A 115 0.89 -10.38 -19.93
C ILE A 115 -0.36 -11.08 -19.38
N GLU A 116 -0.48 -12.39 -19.58
CA GLU A 116 -1.60 -13.18 -19.07
C GLU A 116 -1.61 -13.24 -17.54
N GLU A 117 -0.46 -13.50 -16.91
CA GLU A 117 -0.34 -13.49 -15.45
C GLU A 117 -0.64 -12.10 -14.87
N ILE A 118 -0.17 -11.03 -15.52
CA ILE A 118 -0.47 -9.65 -15.13
C ILE A 118 -1.99 -9.42 -15.17
N ASN A 119 -2.65 -9.75 -16.28
CA ASN A 119 -4.09 -9.56 -16.44
C ASN A 119 -4.89 -10.38 -15.43
N LYS A 120 -4.51 -11.64 -15.21
CA LYS A 120 -5.12 -12.52 -14.22
C LYS A 120 -5.00 -11.93 -12.81
N PHE A 121 -3.82 -11.45 -12.44
CA PHE A 121 -3.57 -10.85 -11.14
C PHE A 121 -4.36 -9.55 -10.95
N VAL A 122 -4.34 -8.65 -11.93
CA VAL A 122 -5.09 -7.38 -11.88
C VAL A 122 -6.58 -7.63 -11.75
N ASN A 123 -7.14 -8.55 -12.54
CA ASN A 123 -8.56 -8.88 -12.48
C ASN A 123 -8.96 -9.48 -11.13
N TRP A 124 -8.14 -10.39 -10.60
CA TRP A 124 -8.31 -10.92 -9.25
C TRP A 124 -8.28 -9.79 -8.20
N TYR A 125 -7.27 -8.93 -8.21
CA TYR A 125 -7.15 -7.87 -7.21
C TYR A 125 -8.28 -6.84 -7.30
N ARG A 126 -8.73 -6.48 -8.50
CA ARG A 126 -9.92 -5.65 -8.70
C ARG A 126 -11.18 -6.27 -8.09
N SER A 127 -11.33 -7.60 -8.14
CA SER A 127 -12.46 -8.28 -7.52
C SER A 127 -12.45 -8.13 -5.99
N ILE A 128 -11.27 -8.21 -5.36
CA ILE A 128 -11.09 -7.96 -3.92
C ILE A 128 -11.49 -6.52 -3.56
N LEU A 129 -11.01 -5.54 -4.33
CA LEU A 129 -11.36 -4.13 -4.10
C LEU A 129 -12.86 -3.86 -4.25
N LYS A 130 -13.54 -4.51 -5.21
CA LYS A 130 -15.00 -4.40 -5.36
C LYS A 130 -15.75 -5.02 -4.19
N GLY A 131 -15.32 -6.19 -3.71
CA GLY A 131 -15.91 -6.85 -2.54
C GLY A 131 -15.86 -5.97 -1.29
N LYS A 132 -14.78 -5.22 -1.11
CA LYS A 132 -14.61 -4.25 -0.02
C LYS A 132 -15.56 -3.05 -0.07
N VAL A 133 -16.00 -2.62 -1.25
CA VAL A 133 -16.93 -1.48 -1.40
C VAL A 133 -18.38 -1.89 -1.09
N ALA A 134 -18.68 -3.19 -1.16
CA ALA A 134 -20.01 -3.75 -0.92
C ALA A 134 -20.26 -4.19 0.55
N SER A 135 -19.24 -4.11 1.41
CA SER A 135 -19.34 -4.37 2.87
C SER A 135 -19.25 -3.06 3.65
#